data_AF-A0A958FKV0-F1
#
_entry.id   AF-A0A958FKV0-F1
#
_cell.length_a   1.000
_cell.length_b   1.000
_cell.length_c   1.000
_cell.angle_alpha   90.00
_cell.angle_beta   90.00
_cell.angle_gamma   90.00
#
_symmetry.space_group_name_H-M   'P 1'
#
loop_
_entity.id
_entity.type
_entity.pdbx_description
1 polymer ?
#
loop_
_entity_poly.entity_id
_entity_poly.type
_entity_poly.pdbx_seq_one_letter_code
_entity_poly.pdbx_strand_id
1 'polypeptide(L)'
;MLATQSKTTVRRRSRKTAKTDDPDMLVKLYELLQGDRDEVRLYSNILNSELWFINPALKKEDAYPADQPVYTTREIAFVLSMSPDELRRYHYLKTKLA
;
A
#
# COMPACT_ATOMS: atom_id res chain seq x y z
N MET A 1 7.37 48.06 -13.84
CA MET A 1 6.80 47.02 -14.72
C MET A 1 7.89 45.98 -14.91
N LEU A 2 7.86 44.71 -14.50
CA LEU A 2 6.85 43.71 -14.16
C LEU A 2 7.38 42.91 -12.94
N ALA A 3 6.53 42.61 -11.95
CA ALA A 3 6.81 41.57 -10.96
C ALA A 3 6.09 40.29 -11.41
N THR A 4 6.84 39.28 -11.82
CA THR A 4 6.30 37.96 -12.16
C THR A 4 6.03 37.17 -10.88
N GLN A 5 4.76 37.10 -10.48
CA GLN A 5 4.30 36.26 -9.38
C GLN A 5 4.24 34.79 -9.83
N SER A 6 5.18 33.99 -9.32
CA SER A 6 5.15 32.53 -9.45
C SER A 6 3.97 31.95 -8.66
N LYS A 7 2.94 31.48 -9.37
CA LYS A 7 1.82 30.75 -8.78
C LYS A 7 2.28 29.34 -8.39
N THR A 8 2.72 29.19 -7.15
CA THR A 8 2.96 27.86 -6.55
C THR A 8 1.62 27.21 -6.28
N THR A 9 1.17 26.39 -7.24
CA THR A 9 -0.05 25.59 -7.11
C THR A 9 0.19 24.49 -6.07
N VAL A 10 -0.17 24.77 -4.82
CA VAL A 10 -0.17 23.78 -3.74
C VAL A 10 -1.23 22.73 -4.08
N ARG A 11 -0.80 21.61 -4.68
CA ARG A 11 -1.63 20.41 -4.83
C ARG A 11 -1.95 19.91 -3.43
N ARG A 12 -3.11 20.33 -2.89
CA ARG A 12 -3.74 19.72 -1.72
C ARG A 12 -3.95 18.24 -2.05
N ARG A 13 -3.08 17.37 -1.55
CA ARG A 13 -3.36 15.93 -1.44
C ARG A 13 -4.59 15.82 -0.56
N SER A 14 -5.74 15.63 -1.21
CA SER A 14 -6.96 15.19 -0.57
C SER A 14 -6.63 13.90 0.17
N ARG A 15 -6.46 14.01 1.49
CA ARG A 15 -6.29 12.88 2.40
C ARG A 15 -7.67 12.20 2.45
N LYS A 16 -7.93 11.31 1.48
CA LYS A 16 -9.08 10.41 1.53
C LYS A 16 -8.90 9.58 2.79
N THR A 17 -9.74 9.85 3.77
CA THR A 17 -9.88 9.03 4.96
C THR A 17 -10.21 7.61 4.49
N ALA A 18 -9.32 6.67 4.79
CA ALA A 18 -9.55 5.26 4.56
C ALA A 18 -10.78 4.85 5.37
N LYS A 19 -11.94 4.80 4.71
CA LYS A 19 -13.13 4.14 5.26
C LYS A 19 -12.85 2.65 5.16
N THR A 20 -12.78 2.02 6.31
CA THR A 20 -12.30 0.65 6.51
C THR A 20 -13.29 -0.44 6.05
N ASP A 21 -14.48 -0.08 5.58
CA ASP A 21 -15.44 -1.00 4.97
C ASP A 21 -15.55 -0.74 3.47
N ASP A 22 -14.54 -1.15 2.73
CA ASP A 22 -14.63 -1.29 1.28
C ASP A 22 -15.15 -2.71 1.01
N PRO A 23 -16.46 -2.90 0.75
CA PRO A 23 -17.06 -4.23 0.56
C PRO A 23 -16.40 -5.01 -0.58
N ASP A 24 -15.69 -4.32 -1.47
CA ASP A 24 -14.99 -4.90 -2.61
C ASP A 24 -13.50 -5.19 -2.32
N MET A 25 -13.02 -5.08 -1.07
CA MET A 25 -11.62 -5.34 -0.74
C MET A 25 -11.20 -6.77 -1.09
N LEU A 26 -12.04 -7.76 -0.73
CA LEU A 26 -11.77 -9.16 -1.05
C LEU A 26 -11.71 -9.36 -2.57
N VAL A 27 -12.63 -8.75 -3.32
CA VAL A 27 -12.64 -8.81 -4.79
C VAL A 27 -11.34 -8.24 -5.36
N LYS A 28 -10.90 -7.06 -4.88
CA LYS A 28 -9.64 -6.44 -5.31
C LYS A 28 -8.43 -7.31 -5.01
N LEU A 29 -8.40 -7.98 -3.85
CA LEU A 29 -7.33 -8.93 -3.52
C LEU A 29 -7.38 -10.17 -4.40
N TYR A 30 -8.57 -10.68 -4.73
CA TYR A 30 -8.72 -11.79 -5.69
C TYR A 30 -8.25 -11.39 -7.10
N GLU A 31 -8.65 -10.22 -7.62
CA GLU A 31 -8.18 -9.68 -8.91
C GLU A 31 -6.64 -9.57 -8.94
N LEU A 32 -6.03 -9.11 -7.84
CA LEU A 32 -4.58 -9.01 -7.71
C LEU A 32 -3.90 -10.39 -7.80
N LEU A 33 -4.48 -11.41 -7.13
CA LEU A 33 -3.98 -12.78 -7.16
C LEU A 33 -4.16 -13.44 -8.53
N GLN A 34 -5.24 -13.12 -9.25
CA GLN A 34 -5.49 -13.59 -10.61
C GLN A 34 -4.59 -12.91 -11.64
N GLY A 35 -4.03 -11.73 -11.31
CA GLY A 35 -3.22 -10.94 -12.22
C GLY A 35 -4.03 -10.03 -13.13
N ASP A 36 -5.28 -9.72 -12.76
CA ASP A 36 -6.10 -8.71 -13.45
C ASP A 36 -5.85 -7.30 -12.89
N ARG A 37 -5.15 -7.21 -11.76
CA ARG A 37 -4.80 -5.96 -11.08
C ARG A 37 -3.31 -5.94 -10.76
N ASP A 38 -2.70 -4.76 -10.87
CA ASP A 38 -1.28 -4.54 -10.60
C ASP A 38 -0.98 -4.28 -9.12
N GLU A 39 -1.84 -3.50 -8.45
CA GLU A 39 -1.69 -3.15 -7.03
C GLU A 39 -3.03 -3.01 -6.28
N VAL A 40 -2.98 -3.29 -4.98
CA VAL A 40 -4.06 -3.03 -4.02
C VAL A 40 -3.46 -2.35 -2.80
N ARG A 41 -4.08 -1.25 -2.36
CA ARG A 41 -3.69 -0.56 -1.13
C ARG A 41 -4.80 -0.70 -0.11
N LEU A 42 -4.43 -1.06 1.11
CA LEU A 42 -5.38 -1.23 2.19
C LEU A 42 -4.83 -0.68 3.50
N TYR A 43 -5.71 -0.12 4.31
CA TYR A 43 -5.33 0.41 5.60
C TYR A 43 -5.44 -0.70 6.66
N SER A 44 -4.33 -0.98 7.34
CA SER A 44 -4.32 -1.93 8.46
C SER A 44 -4.53 -1.18 9.77
N ASN A 45 -5.63 -1.47 10.46
CA ASN A 45 -5.88 -0.97 11.81
C ASN A 45 -4.86 -1.52 12.83
N ILE A 46 -4.33 -2.73 12.60
CA ILE A 46 -3.36 -3.38 13.50
C ILE A 46 -2.04 -2.61 13.50
N LEU A 47 -1.59 -2.23 12.31
CA LEU A 47 -0.31 -1.53 12.10
C LEU A 47 -0.47 -0.01 12.09
N ASN A 48 -1.71 0.48 12.07
CA ASN A 48 -2.07 1.89 11.92
C ASN A 48 -1.43 2.52 10.66
N SER A 49 -1.23 1.70 9.61
CA SER A 49 -0.47 2.03 8.41
C SER A 49 -1.14 1.50 7.14
N GLU A 50 -0.80 2.11 6.00
CA GLU A 50 -1.26 1.65 4.69
C GLU A 50 -0.32 0.54 4.20
N LEU A 51 -0.88 -0.62 3.88
CA LEU A 51 -0.19 -1.77 3.30
C LEU A 51 -0.43 -1.79 1.79
N TRP A 52 0.65 -2.02 1.07
CA TRP A 52 0.65 -2.02 -0.40
C TRP A 52 0.89 -3.44 -0.85
N PHE A 53 -0.06 -4.00 -1.61
CA PHE A 53 0.05 -5.31 -2.20
C PHE A 53 0.23 -5.17 -3.70
N ILE A 54 1.21 -5.86 -4.27
CA ILE A 54 1.52 -5.78 -5.69
C ILE A 54 1.60 -7.16 -6.32
N ASN A 55 1.34 -7.21 -7.62
CA ASN A 55 1.65 -8.37 -8.44
C ASN A 55 3.01 -8.18 -9.14
N PRO A 56 4.06 -8.94 -8.73
CA PRO A 56 5.39 -8.81 -9.30
C PRO A 56 5.46 -9.21 -10.80
N ALA A 57 4.46 -9.94 -11.31
CA ALA A 57 4.39 -10.28 -12.73
C ALA A 57 4.00 -9.10 -13.62
N LEU A 58 3.29 -8.11 -13.05
CA LEU A 58 2.83 -6.91 -13.76
C LEU A 58 3.64 -5.67 -13.41
N LYS A 59 4.17 -5.59 -12.19
CA LYS A 59 4.83 -4.38 -11.68
C LYS A 59 6.00 -4.73 -10.77
N LYS A 60 7.15 -4.10 -11.03
CA LYS A 60 8.37 -4.31 -10.23
C LYS A 60 8.30 -3.54 -8.91
N GLU A 61 8.83 -4.14 -7.85
CA GLU A 61 8.91 -3.56 -6.50
C GLU A 61 9.73 -2.26 -6.45
N ASP A 62 10.75 -2.15 -7.28
CA ASP A 62 11.65 -0.98 -7.33
C ASP A 62 10.96 0.34 -7.75
N ALA A 63 9.70 0.26 -8.21
CA ALA A 63 8.92 1.43 -8.58
C ALA A 63 8.33 2.17 -7.37
N TYR A 64 8.45 1.62 -6.15
CA TYR A 64 7.86 2.18 -4.93
C TYR A 64 8.92 2.79 -4.00
N PRO A 65 8.57 3.86 -3.26
CA PRO A 65 9.48 4.48 -2.32
C PRO A 65 9.86 3.50 -1.19
N ALA A 66 11.14 3.47 -0.81
CA ALA A 66 11.69 2.59 0.24
C ALA A 66 10.98 2.74 1.60
N ASP A 67 10.36 3.91 1.85
CA ASP A 67 9.65 4.19 3.09
C ASP A 67 8.29 3.47 3.22
N GLN A 68 7.86 2.73 2.20
CA GLN A 68 6.57 2.04 2.19
C GLN A 68 6.76 0.53 2.04
N PRO A 69 6.35 -0.28 3.04
CA PRO A 69 6.46 -1.73 2.96
C PRO A 69 5.48 -2.28 1.92
N VAL A 70 6.06 -2.74 0.81
CA VAL A 70 5.34 -3.40 -0.29
C VAL A 70 5.34 -4.90 -0.07
N TYR A 71 4.17 -5.51 -0.20
CA TYR A 71 3.94 -6.95 -0.09
C TYR A 71 3.58 -7.52 -1.46
N THR A 72 4.17 -8.65 -1.82
CA THR A 72 3.87 -9.34 -3.06
C THR A 72 2.63 -10.22 -2.93
N THR A 73 2.08 -10.65 -4.06
CA THR A 73 1.03 -11.70 -4.09
C THR A 73 1.40 -12.97 -3.34
N ARG A 74 2.70 -13.32 -3.28
CA ARG A 74 3.18 -14.46 -2.47
C ARG A 74 3.06 -14.20 -0.97
N GLU A 75 3.24 -12.95 -0.56
CA GLU A 75 3.19 -12.54 0.85
C GLU A 75 1.78 -12.33 1.37
N ILE A 76 0.79 -12.15 0.49
CA ILE A 76 -0.63 -11.96 0.86
C ILE A 76 -1.14 -13.09 1.74
N ALA A 77 -0.93 -14.34 1.32
CA ALA A 77 -1.42 -15.50 2.09
C ALA A 77 -0.84 -15.52 3.51
N PHE A 78 0.45 -15.20 3.66
CA PHE A 78 1.10 -15.11 4.95
C PHE A 78 0.51 -13.98 5.79
N VAL A 79 0.44 -12.77 5.24
CA VAL A 79 -0.08 -11.58 5.94
C VAL A 79 -1.53 -11.77 6.41
N LEU A 80 -2.37 -12.43 5.61
CA LEU A 80 -3.77 -12.70 5.99
C LEU A 80 -3.92 -13.82 7.04
N SER A 81 -2.95 -14.74 7.12
CA SER A 81 -2.97 -15.86 8.07
C SER A 81 -2.33 -15.54 9.43
N MET A 82 -1.56 -14.45 9.52
CA MET A 82 -0.84 -14.06 10.74
C MET A 82 -1.79 -13.53 11.81
N SER A 83 -1.46 -13.85 13.06
CA SER A 83 -2.01 -13.13 14.20
C SER A 83 -1.57 -11.65 14.19
N PRO A 84 -2.29 -10.75 14.88
CA PRO A 84 -1.90 -9.34 14.96
C PRO A 84 -0.46 -9.11 15.44
N ASP A 85 0.03 -9.91 16.39
CA ASP A 85 1.39 -9.76 16.92
C ASP A 85 2.46 -10.25 15.94
N GLU A 86 2.20 -11.34 15.23
CA GLU A 86 3.07 -11.82 14.15
C GLU A 86 3.15 -10.80 13.02
N LEU A 87 2.01 -10.22 12.64
CA LEU A 87 1.94 -9.18 11.62
C LEU A 87 2.78 -7.95 12.02
N ARG A 88 2.70 -7.50 13.28
CA ARG A 88 3.53 -6.40 13.80
C ARG A 88 5.02 -6.71 13.70
N ARG A 89 5.44 -7.91 14.13
CA ARG A 89 6.84 -8.33 14.08
C ARG A 89 7.35 -8.43 12.64
N TYR A 90 6.57 -9.06 11.77
CA TYR A 90 6.90 -9.22 10.36
C TYR A 90 7.01 -7.86 9.65
N HIS A 91 6.05 -6.95 9.87
CA HIS A 91 6.09 -5.59 9.33
C HIS A 91 7.30 -4.79 9.85
N TYR A 92 7.62 -4.91 11.14
CA TYR A 92 8.80 -4.27 11.72
C TYR A 92 10.10 -4.76 11.07
N LEU A 93 10.25 -6.08 10.90
CA LEU A 93 11.43 -6.66 10.25
C LEU A 93 11.54 -6.17 8.81
N LYS A 94 10.42 -6.17 8.07
CA LYS A 94 10.39 -5.73 6.67
C LYS A 94 10.72 -4.25 6.48
N THR A 95 10.35 -3.39 7.42
CA THR A 95 10.62 -1.94 7.35
C THR A 95 11.99 -1.54 7.89
N LYS A 96 12.66 -2.40 8.67
CA LYS A 96 13.99 -2.12 9.25
C LYS A 96 15.16 -2.78 8.53
N LEU A 97 14.89 -3.83 7.77
CA LEU A 97 15.91 -4.61 7.03
C LEU A 97 15.90 -4.37 5.52
N ALA A 98 14.90 -3.65 5.00
CA ALA A 98 14.84 -3.18 3.62
C ALA A 98 15.54 -1.82 3.46
#